data_AF-A0A1F8TJH7-F1
#
_entry.id   AF-A0A1F8TJH7-F1
#
_cell.length_a   1.000
_cell.length_b   1.000
_cell.length_c   1.000
_cell.angle_alpha   90.00
_cell.angle_beta   90.00
_cell.angle_gamma   90.00
#
_symmetry.space_group_name_H-M   'P 1'
#
loop_
_entity.id
_entity.type
_entity.pdbx_description
1 polymer ?
#
loop_
_entity_poly.entity_id
_entity_poly.type
_entity_poly.pdbx_seq_one_letter_code
_entity_poly.pdbx_strand_id
1 'polypeptide(L)'
;MNEASRPVAAIAVATLLLAACGSTDRAAAPAEFAIDPGAVTAVSIAQGTQATVGDLSIGLGSVRTDDHVDERGAPRRGPVAVLQMVLEGDPPKTERVAVHAGQVVELGGYAIFVEEVREGGPLEGLGPPGTPSGGVSLRIRHEVLDNDEAASNAAG
;
A
#
# COMPACT_ATOMS: atom_id res chain seq x y z
N MET A 1 35.29 55.84 5.22
CA MET A 1 35.41 54.81 6.27
C MET A 1 34.05 54.66 6.92
N ASN A 2 33.47 53.48 6.72
CA ASN A 2 32.45 52.80 7.52
C ASN A 2 30.99 53.01 7.12
N GLU A 3 30.56 52.08 6.25
CA GLU A 3 29.20 51.61 6.03
C GLU A 3 28.49 51.21 7.34
N ALA A 4 27.18 51.44 7.39
CA ALA A 4 26.23 50.60 8.13
C ALA A 4 24.87 50.65 7.43
N SER A 5 24.79 49.97 6.29
CA SER A 5 23.53 49.62 5.63
C SER A 5 22.84 48.54 6.46
N ARG A 6 21.58 48.78 6.88
CA ARG A 6 20.65 47.72 7.26
C ARG A 6 19.25 48.07 6.75
N PRO A 7 18.77 47.41 5.67
CA PRO A 7 17.38 47.50 5.26
C PRO A 7 16.52 46.69 6.24
N VAL A 8 15.53 47.33 6.87
CA VAL A 8 14.47 46.63 7.60
C VAL A 8 13.55 46.01 6.55
N ALA A 9 13.75 44.71 6.31
CA ALA A 9 12.91 43.90 5.46
C ALA A 9 11.51 43.74 6.08
N ALA A 10 10.51 44.40 5.52
CA ALA A 10 9.10 44.10 5.79
C ALA A 10 8.58 43.19 4.68
N ILE A 11 8.87 41.90 4.82
CA ILE A 11 8.31 40.84 3.98
C ILE A 11 6.87 40.57 4.48
N ALA A 12 5.88 41.16 3.83
CA ALA A 12 4.48 40.81 4.03
C ALA A 12 4.13 39.62 3.12
N VAL A 13 4.41 38.40 3.60
CA VAL A 13 3.91 37.18 2.95
C VAL A 13 2.50 36.94 3.47
N ALA A 14 1.53 37.42 2.69
CA ALA A 14 0.14 37.02 2.83
C ALA A 14 -0.06 35.69 2.07
N THR A 15 0.20 34.57 2.74
CA THR A 15 -0.28 33.25 2.30
C THR A 15 -1.38 32.79 3.24
N LEU A 16 -2.61 33.25 2.96
CA LEU A 16 -3.83 32.67 3.51
C LEU A 16 -4.55 31.94 2.38
N LEU A 17 -4.33 30.63 2.28
CA LEU A 17 -5.17 29.67 1.54
C LEU A 17 -4.71 28.26 1.93
N LEU A 18 -5.13 27.79 3.11
CA LEU A 18 -5.28 26.35 3.32
C LEU A 18 -6.77 26.05 3.25
N ALA A 19 -7.22 25.76 2.02
CA ALA A 19 -8.42 24.97 1.83
C ALA A 19 -8.18 23.62 2.50
N ALA A 20 -8.77 23.42 3.68
CA ALA A 20 -8.93 22.11 4.27
C ALA A 20 -9.97 21.33 3.43
N CYS A 21 -9.56 20.89 2.24
CA CYS A 21 -10.19 19.73 1.64
C CYS A 21 -9.71 18.54 2.45
N GLY A 22 -10.53 18.14 3.43
CA GLY A 22 -10.45 16.81 4.03
C GLY A 22 -10.74 15.79 2.94
N SER A 23 -9.74 15.47 2.12
CA SER A 23 -9.70 14.22 1.41
C SER A 23 -9.36 13.17 2.46
N THR A 24 -10.29 12.27 2.71
CA THR A 24 -9.99 10.92 3.21
C THR A 24 -8.66 10.49 2.59
N ASP A 25 -7.64 10.30 3.42
CA ASP A 25 -6.26 10.02 3.03
C ASP A 25 -6.23 8.60 2.44
N ARG A 26 -6.80 8.46 1.24
CA ARG A 26 -6.63 7.26 0.41
C ARG A 26 -5.23 7.40 -0.12
N ALA A 27 -4.31 6.60 0.41
CA ALA A 27 -2.95 6.55 -0.07
C ALA A 27 -2.99 6.38 -1.59
N ALA A 28 -2.37 7.32 -2.31
CA ALA A 28 -2.27 7.22 -3.75
C ALA A 28 -1.43 5.98 -4.07
N ALA A 29 -1.90 5.14 -4.99
CA ALA A 29 -1.11 4.01 -5.42
C ALA A 29 0.23 4.51 -6.02
N PRO A 30 1.36 3.81 -5.79
CA PRO A 30 2.64 4.21 -6.34
C PRO A 30 2.58 4.28 -7.88
N ALA A 31 3.49 5.04 -8.49
CA ALA A 31 3.46 5.31 -9.94
C ALA A 31 3.44 4.03 -10.81
N GLU A 32 4.05 2.95 -10.32
CA GLU A 32 4.04 1.61 -10.94
C GLU A 32 2.64 0.94 -10.96
N PHE A 33 1.72 1.36 -10.10
CA PHE A 33 0.32 0.94 -10.07
C PHE A 33 -0.62 1.95 -10.77
N ALA A 34 -0.10 3.08 -11.24
CA ALA A 34 -0.88 4.15 -11.86
C ALA A 34 -1.04 4.00 -13.38
N ILE A 35 -0.27 3.12 -14.04
CA ILE A 35 -0.11 3.15 -15.51
C ILE A 35 -0.78 1.98 -16.26
N ASP A 36 -1.19 0.88 -15.62
CA ASP A 36 -1.81 -0.23 -16.37
C ASP A 36 -3.12 -0.75 -15.75
N PRO A 37 -4.30 -0.44 -16.32
CA PRO A 37 -5.58 -0.96 -15.86
C PRO A 37 -5.82 -2.44 -16.23
N GLY A 38 -4.91 -3.10 -16.96
CA GLY A 38 -5.10 -4.46 -17.48
C GLY A 38 -4.60 -5.59 -16.59
N ALA A 39 -3.62 -5.34 -15.70
CA ALA A 39 -2.93 -6.38 -14.92
C ALA A 39 -3.05 -6.25 -13.38
N VAL A 40 -3.91 -5.36 -12.89
CA VAL A 40 -4.08 -5.11 -11.45
C VAL A 40 -5.40 -5.71 -10.95
N THR A 41 -5.31 -6.63 -9.99
CA THR A 41 -6.47 -7.24 -9.31
C THR A 41 -6.75 -6.49 -8.02
N ALA A 42 -7.95 -5.91 -7.91
CA ALA A 42 -8.42 -5.31 -6.66
C ALA A 42 -9.06 -6.38 -5.76
N VAL A 43 -8.64 -6.44 -4.50
CA VAL A 43 -9.09 -7.45 -3.54
C VAL A 43 -9.40 -6.81 -2.20
N SER A 44 -10.57 -7.11 -1.63
CA SER A 44 -10.90 -6.76 -0.25
C SER A 44 -10.95 -8.03 0.60
N ILE A 45 -10.26 -8.01 1.74
CA ILE A 45 -10.17 -9.16 2.65
C ILE A 45 -10.65 -8.72 4.02
N ALA A 46 -11.61 -9.46 4.58
CA ALA A 46 -12.07 -9.27 5.94
C ALA A 46 -11.18 -10.05 6.91
N GLN A 47 -11.08 -9.59 8.16
CA GLN A 47 -10.29 -10.28 9.17
C GLN A 47 -10.81 -11.71 9.38
N GLY A 48 -9.88 -12.66 9.42
CA GLY A 48 -10.16 -14.09 9.51
C GLY A 48 -10.50 -14.75 8.18
N THR A 49 -10.52 -14.01 7.07
CA THR A 49 -10.76 -14.56 5.73
C THR A 49 -9.49 -14.53 4.88
N GLN A 50 -9.57 -15.15 3.71
CA GLN A 50 -8.49 -15.14 2.72
C GLN A 50 -9.05 -14.91 1.31
N ALA A 51 -8.17 -14.46 0.42
CA ALA A 51 -8.40 -14.37 -1.01
C ALA A 51 -7.23 -14.99 -1.77
N THR A 52 -7.46 -15.39 -3.02
CA THR A 52 -6.45 -16.01 -3.88
C THR A 52 -6.39 -15.27 -5.22
N VAL A 53 -5.19 -14.98 -5.70
CA VAL A 53 -4.90 -14.31 -6.98
C VAL A 53 -3.79 -15.07 -7.70
N GLY A 54 -4.15 -15.83 -8.74
CA GLY A 54 -3.23 -16.79 -9.35
C GLY A 54 -2.73 -17.80 -8.31
N ASP A 55 -1.41 -17.91 -8.19
CA ASP A 55 -0.74 -18.83 -7.26
C ASP A 55 -0.53 -18.21 -5.86
N LEU A 56 -0.96 -16.97 -5.64
CA LEU A 56 -0.81 -16.25 -4.38
C LEU A 56 -2.10 -16.31 -3.55
N SER A 57 -2.04 -16.94 -2.40
CA SER A 57 -3.08 -16.88 -1.36
C SER A 57 -2.72 -15.88 -0.28
N ILE A 58 -3.66 -14.99 0.08
CA ILE A 58 -3.48 -13.92 1.06
C ILE A 58 -4.58 -14.03 2.12
N GLY A 59 -4.21 -14.31 3.36
CA GLY A 59 -5.07 -14.29 4.52
C GLY A 59 -4.88 -13.03 5.36
N LEU A 60 -5.96 -12.49 5.93
CA LEU A 60 -5.91 -11.41 6.90
C LEU A 60 -6.08 -11.97 8.32
N GLY A 61 -5.00 -11.99 9.10
CA GLY A 61 -5.02 -12.55 10.46
C GLY A 61 -5.63 -11.61 11.49
N SER A 62 -5.17 -10.35 11.53
CA SER A 62 -5.62 -9.36 12.50
C SER A 62 -5.45 -7.95 11.98
N VAL A 63 -6.33 -7.04 12.40
CA VAL A 63 -6.15 -5.59 12.25
C VAL A 63 -6.14 -4.97 13.64
N ARG A 64 -5.18 -4.09 13.92
CA ARG A 64 -5.06 -3.37 15.19
C ARG A 64 -4.45 -2.00 14.97
N THR A 65 -4.76 -1.03 15.82
CA THR A 65 -3.98 0.22 15.87
C THR A 65 -2.59 -0.06 16.45
N ASP A 66 -1.55 0.32 15.71
CA ASP A 66 -0.14 0.17 16.09
C ASP A 66 0.68 1.38 15.63
N ASP A 67 1.88 1.54 16.19
CA ASP A 67 2.86 2.52 15.71
C ASP A 67 3.59 1.94 14.48
N HIS A 68 3.69 2.72 13.41
CA HIS A 68 4.38 2.35 12.17
C HIS A 68 5.12 3.56 11.59
N VAL A 69 5.99 3.31 10.62
CA VAL A 69 6.69 4.37 9.87
C VAL A 69 6.03 4.44 8.51
N ASP A 70 5.49 5.60 8.13
CA ASP A 70 4.86 5.79 6.82
C ASP A 70 5.89 5.85 5.68
N GLU A 71 5.42 5.91 4.44
CA GLU A 71 6.24 5.99 3.23
C GLU A 71 7.26 7.14 3.24
N ARG A 72 7.00 8.20 4.01
CA ARG A 72 7.86 9.38 4.13
C ARG A 72 8.89 9.25 5.24
N GLY A 73 8.95 8.09 5.90
CA GLY A 73 9.81 7.86 7.05
C GLY A 73 9.29 8.48 8.35
N ALA A 74 8.05 8.98 8.39
CA ALA A 74 7.50 9.61 9.57
C ALA A 74 6.83 8.57 10.49
N PRO A 75 7.07 8.61 11.82
CA PRO A 75 6.33 7.78 12.75
C PRO A 75 4.87 8.21 12.78
N ARG A 76 3.97 7.23 12.63
CA ARG A 76 2.52 7.39 12.65
C ARG A 76 1.92 6.32 13.54
N ARG A 77 0.78 6.63 14.12
CA ARG A 77 -0.05 5.66 14.83
C ARG A 77 -1.35 5.47 14.06
N GLY A 78 -1.68 4.23 13.73
CA GLY A 78 -2.86 3.94 12.91
C GLY A 78 -3.08 2.44 12.66
N PRO A 79 -4.08 2.09 11.85
CA PRO A 79 -4.43 0.69 11.58
C PRO A 79 -3.29 -0.06 10.87
N VAL A 80 -2.90 -1.18 11.45
CA VAL A 80 -1.91 -2.13 10.92
C VAL A 80 -2.58 -3.49 10.78
N ALA A 81 -2.51 -4.06 9.58
CA ALA A 81 -3.00 -5.39 9.24
C ALA A 81 -1.87 -6.40 9.25
N VAL A 82 -2.12 -7.62 9.70
CA VAL A 82 -1.18 -8.73 9.60
C VAL A 82 -1.64 -9.65 8.47
N LEU A 83 -0.91 -9.63 7.36
CA LEU A 83 -1.14 -10.50 6.21
C LEU A 83 -0.33 -11.79 6.36
N GLN A 84 -0.95 -12.91 6.00
CA GLN A 84 -0.30 -14.19 5.81
C GLN A 84 -0.40 -14.54 4.33
N MET A 85 0.72 -14.54 3.64
CA MET A 85 0.82 -14.78 2.20
C MET A 85 1.45 -16.14 1.96
N VAL A 86 0.88 -16.90 1.05
CA VAL A 86 1.39 -18.19 0.61
C VAL A 86 1.42 -18.18 -0.92
N LEU A 87 2.62 -18.26 -1.47
CA LEU A 87 2.83 -18.45 -2.90
C LEU A 87 3.03 -19.95 -3.17
N GLU A 88 2.18 -20.51 -4.01
CA GLU A 88 2.28 -21.90 -4.45
C GLU A 88 3.57 -22.11 -5.26
N GLY A 89 4.15 -23.31 -5.14
CA GLY A 89 5.44 -23.67 -5.71
C GLY A 89 6.01 -24.91 -5.03
N ASP A 90 7.17 -25.38 -5.50
CA ASP A 90 7.91 -26.47 -4.88
C ASP A 90 9.34 -26.03 -4.54
N PRO A 91 9.63 -25.65 -3.27
CA PRO A 91 8.73 -25.60 -2.13
C PRO A 91 7.84 -24.32 -2.10
N PRO A 92 6.68 -24.34 -1.43
CA PRO A 92 5.82 -23.17 -1.30
C PRO A 92 6.48 -22.09 -0.45
N LYS A 93 6.34 -20.82 -0.84
CA LYS A 93 6.89 -19.68 -0.08
C LYS A 93 5.80 -19.08 0.80
N THR A 94 6.02 -19.05 2.11
CA THR A 94 5.11 -18.43 3.07
C THR A 94 5.76 -17.20 3.69
N GLU A 95 5.01 -16.10 3.76
CA GLU A 95 5.46 -14.86 4.35
C GLU A 95 4.36 -14.25 5.22
N ARG A 96 4.75 -13.71 6.37
CA ARG A 96 3.83 -13.04 7.30
C ARG A 96 4.35 -11.64 7.55
N VAL A 97 3.55 -10.64 7.20
CA VAL A 97 3.97 -9.24 7.20
C VAL A 97 2.91 -8.37 7.88
N ALA A 98 3.37 -7.40 8.68
CA ALA A 98 2.53 -6.34 9.18
C ALA A 98 2.57 -5.17 8.20
N VAL A 99 1.41 -4.69 7.78
CA VAL A 99 1.27 -3.66 6.75
C VAL A 99 0.36 -2.54 7.20
N HIS A 100 0.65 -1.33 6.73
CA HIS A 100 -0.24 -0.17 6.84
C HIS A 100 -0.67 0.30 5.45
N ALA A 101 -1.66 1.19 5.40
CA ALA A 101 -2.08 1.80 4.14
C ALA A 101 -0.91 2.55 3.49
N GLY A 102 -0.81 2.45 2.16
CA GLY A 102 0.29 3.01 1.38
C GLY A 102 1.48 2.08 1.16
N GLN A 103 1.59 1.01 1.95
CA GLN A 103 2.71 0.09 1.85
C GLN A 103 2.61 -0.81 0.61
N VAL A 104 3.75 -1.06 -0.04
CA VAL A 104 3.89 -2.10 -1.07
C VAL A 104 4.67 -3.27 -0.48
N VAL A 105 4.21 -4.49 -0.76
CA VAL A 105 4.89 -5.73 -0.40
C VAL A 105 5.14 -6.54 -1.66
N GLU A 106 6.34 -7.08 -1.81
CA GLU A 106 6.73 -7.89 -2.97
C GLU A 106 6.90 -9.36 -2.58
N LEU A 107 6.27 -10.27 -3.32
CA LEU A 107 6.38 -11.71 -3.09
C LEU A 107 6.35 -12.47 -4.41
N GLY A 108 7.52 -12.96 -4.85
CA GLY A 108 7.64 -13.91 -5.96
C GLY A 108 6.99 -13.44 -7.26
N GLY A 109 7.30 -12.21 -7.69
CA GLY A 109 6.72 -11.59 -8.88
C GLY A 109 5.41 -10.86 -8.62
N TYR A 110 4.82 -10.97 -7.43
CA TYR A 110 3.65 -10.16 -7.06
C TYR A 110 4.07 -8.88 -6.36
N ALA A 111 3.50 -7.76 -6.79
CA ALA A 111 3.52 -6.49 -6.07
C ALA A 111 2.13 -6.24 -5.46
N ILE A 112 2.05 -6.20 -4.13
CA ILE A 112 0.83 -6.03 -3.36
C ILE A 112 0.83 -4.63 -2.74
N PHE A 113 0.04 -3.73 -3.29
CA PHE A 113 -0.19 -2.41 -2.72
C PHE A 113 -1.37 -2.43 -1.73
N VAL A 114 -1.14 -1.92 -0.53
CA VAL A 114 -2.15 -1.81 0.52
C VAL A 114 -2.84 -0.47 0.40
N GLU A 115 -4.01 -0.46 -0.23
CA GLU A 115 -4.75 0.77 -0.50
C GLU A 115 -5.41 1.33 0.76
N GLU A 116 -5.93 0.46 1.61
CA GLU A 116 -6.61 0.86 2.83
C GLU A 116 -6.55 -0.24 3.90
N VAL A 117 -6.42 0.15 5.16
CA VAL A 117 -6.60 -0.72 6.33
C VAL A 117 -7.64 -0.09 7.24
N ARG A 118 -8.68 -0.85 7.60
CA ARG A 118 -9.75 -0.38 8.50
C ARG A 118 -9.83 -1.24 9.75
N GLU A 119 -9.87 -0.60 10.91
CA GLU A 119 -10.15 -1.24 12.19
C GLU A 119 -11.65 -1.10 12.51
N GLY A 120 -12.37 -2.22 12.54
CA GLY A 120 -13.80 -2.26 12.83
C GLY A 120 -14.71 -1.66 11.74
N GLY A 121 -15.98 -2.07 11.77
CA GLY A 121 -17.01 -1.69 10.79
C GLY A 121 -17.17 -2.69 9.64
N PRO A 122 -18.35 -2.76 9.00
CA PRO A 122 -18.54 -3.60 7.82
C PRO A 122 -17.70 -3.06 6.66
N LEU A 123 -16.93 -3.92 6.01
CA LEU A 123 -16.51 -3.66 4.64
C LEU A 123 -17.78 -3.70 3.77
N GLU A 124 -18.05 -2.67 2.97
CA GLU A 124 -19.17 -2.71 2.02
C GLU A 124 -19.05 -3.98 1.14
N GLY A 125 -20.02 -4.88 1.26
CA GLY A 125 -20.06 -6.11 0.46
C GLY A 125 -19.46 -7.38 1.08
N LEU A 126 -18.92 -7.35 2.30
CA LEU A 126 -18.34 -8.54 2.94
C LEU A 126 -18.88 -8.78 4.36
N GLY A 127 -19.89 -9.65 4.46
CA GLY A 127 -20.36 -10.26 5.72
C GLY A 127 -21.78 -9.87 6.15
N PRO A 128 -22.44 -10.70 6.99
CA PRO A 128 -23.72 -10.34 7.58
C PRO A 128 -23.59 -9.07 8.44
N PRO A 129 -24.62 -8.20 8.47
CA PRO A 129 -24.58 -6.97 9.25
C PRO A 129 -24.37 -7.29 10.74
N GLY A 130 -23.33 -6.72 11.35
CA GLY A 130 -23.15 -6.75 12.81
C GLY A 130 -21.81 -7.27 13.34
N THR A 131 -20.90 -7.77 12.49
CA THR A 131 -19.54 -8.13 12.96
C THR A 131 -18.56 -7.01 12.62
N PRO A 132 -18.03 -6.26 13.60
CA PRO A 132 -16.95 -5.31 13.35
C PRO A 132 -15.64 -6.08 13.13
N SER A 133 -15.50 -6.70 11.96
CA SER A 133 -14.25 -7.31 11.54
C SER A 133 -13.46 -6.26 10.77
N GLY A 134 -12.25 -5.93 11.24
CA GLY A 134 -11.35 -5.07 10.46
C GLY A 134 -11.09 -5.65 9.06
N GLY A 135 -10.58 -4.84 8.16
CA GLY A 135 -10.45 -5.20 6.76
C GLY A 135 -9.28 -4.53 6.08
N VAL A 136 -8.89 -5.08 4.93
CA VAL A 136 -7.87 -4.51 4.06
C VAL A 136 -8.37 -4.48 2.62
N SER A 137 -8.05 -3.40 1.92
CA SER A 137 -8.22 -3.27 0.47
C SER A 137 -6.85 -3.28 -0.18
N LEU A 138 -6.66 -4.17 -1.16
CA LEU A 138 -5.39 -4.44 -1.82
C LEU A 138 -5.52 -4.22 -3.33
N ARG A 139 -4.43 -3.79 -3.95
CA ARG A 139 -4.21 -3.86 -5.39
C ARG A 139 -3.02 -4.76 -5.66
N ILE A 140 -3.23 -5.83 -6.39
CA ILE A 140 -2.23 -6.86 -6.63
C ILE A 140 -1.89 -6.87 -8.11
N ARG A 141 -0.60 -6.71 -8.41
CA ARG A 141 -0.05 -6.86 -9.76
C ARG A 141 0.86 -8.08 -9.78
N HIS A 142 0.78 -8.86 -10.85
CA HIS A 142 1.76 -9.91 -11.12
C HIS A 142 2.69 -9.41 -12.22
N GLU A 143 3.95 -9.19 -11.88
CA GLU A 143 5.01 -8.95 -12.83
C GLU A 143 5.37 -10.29 -13.46
N VAL A 144 4.89 -10.51 -14.68
CA VAL A 144 5.51 -11.53 -15.54
C VAL A 144 6.92 -11.01 -15.79
N LEU A 145 7.92 -11.62 -15.16
CA LEU A 145 9.30 -11.46 -15.59
C LEU A 145 9.34 -12.04 -17.01
N ASP A 146 9.22 -11.19 -18.02
CA ASP A 146 9.49 -11.56 -19.41
C ASP A 146 10.94 -12.02 -19.49
N ASN A 147 11.15 -13.32 -19.30
CA ASN A 147 12.45 -13.94 -19.33
C ASN A 147 12.71 -14.47 -20.74
N ASP A 148 12.57 -13.59 -21.74
CA ASP A 148 12.63 -13.96 -23.16
C ASP A 148 13.35 -12.89 -24.00
N GLU A 149 14.60 -12.53 -23.66
CA GLU A 149 15.56 -12.04 -24.68
C GLU A 149 17.05 -12.05 -24.24
N ALA A 150 17.59 -13.18 -23.79
CA ALA A 150 19.05 -13.29 -23.57
C ALA A 150 19.70 -14.62 -24.02
N ALA A 151 18.98 -15.49 -24.74
CA ALA A 151 19.52 -16.77 -25.22
C ALA A 151 19.79 -16.84 -26.73
N SER A 152 19.50 -15.80 -27.52
CA SER A 152 19.67 -15.82 -28.99
C SER A 152 20.76 -14.88 -29.51
N ASN A 153 21.92 -14.82 -28.84
CA ASN A 153 23.09 -14.19 -29.47
C ASN A 153 24.42 -14.82 -29.01
N ALA A 154 24.55 -16.14 -29.19
CA ALA A 154 25.84 -16.85 -29.06
C ALA A 154 26.00 -17.98 -30.09
N ALA A 155 25.22 -17.98 -31.18
CA ALA A 155 25.39 -18.85 -32.32
C ALA A 155 25.25 -18.02 -33.60
N GLY A 156 26.33 -17.31 -33.95
CA GLY A 156 26.49 -16.56 -35.19
C GLY A 156 27.97 -16.36 -35.48
#